data_AF-A0A9Q3ZMN5-F1
#
_entry.id   AF-A0A9Q3ZMN5-F1
#
_cell.length_a   1.000
_cell.length_b   1.000
_cell.length_c   1.000
_cell.angle_alpha   90.00
_cell.angle_beta   90.00
_cell.angle_gamma   90.00
#
_symmetry.space_group_name_H-M   'P 1'
#
loop_
_entity.id
_entity.type
_entity.pdbx_description
1 polymer ?
#
loop_
_entity_poly.entity_id
_entity_poly.type
_entity_poly.pdbx_seq_one_letter_code
_entity_poly.pdbx_strand_id
1 'polypeptide(L)'
;MAGIGHNGGPSMESGRLWRTHAWRQAQKALMPEAIPMLVLRMRMRRAAELGMTYRTYAKVRQYSGQDILGLLFSSNALRIFGSGGEIAAPEARQIEQVKSATRLTLVHPPATPQAVLAVNQVLAAADRAPHLSDSWAQMRDRVQGLIHSQRLPASGVLIIGDAPLEADWAAAGRAAGYLPSAEYFAHQLG
;
A
#
# COMPACT_ATOMS: atom_id res chain seq x y z
N MET A 1 -2.11 -58.41 24.41
CA MET A 1 -3.17 -57.70 23.67
C MET A 1 -3.64 -56.52 24.51
N ALA A 2 -3.28 -55.29 24.16
CA ALA A 2 -3.68 -54.08 24.89
C ALA A 2 -5.00 -53.53 24.31
N GLY A 3 -5.92 -53.19 25.21
CA GLY A 3 -7.36 -53.06 24.96
C GLY A 3 -7.83 -51.86 24.14
N ILE A 4 -9.06 -52.02 23.69
CA ILE A 4 -9.91 -51.07 22.97
C ILE A 4 -9.93 -49.71 23.70
N GLY A 5 -9.60 -48.65 22.98
CA GLY A 5 -9.54 -47.27 23.48
C GLY A 5 -10.87 -46.81 24.07
N HIS A 6 -10.82 -46.46 25.37
CA HIS A 6 -11.88 -45.69 26.02
C HIS A 6 -11.80 -44.24 25.52
N ASN A 7 -12.67 -43.86 24.59
CA ASN A 7 -12.89 -42.46 24.26
C ASN A 7 -13.69 -41.85 25.42
N GLY A 8 -12.96 -41.38 26.45
CA GLY A 8 -13.50 -40.83 27.69
C GLY A 8 -14.73 -39.98 27.45
N GLY A 9 -15.89 -40.53 27.83
CA GLY A 9 -17.20 -39.93 27.61
C GLY A 9 -17.32 -38.52 28.19
N PRO A 10 -18.46 -37.84 27.99
CA PRO A 10 -18.64 -36.47 28.44
C PRO A 10 -18.23 -36.31 29.91
N SER A 11 -17.27 -35.41 30.18
CA SER A 11 -16.82 -35.14 31.55
C SER A 11 -18.02 -34.79 32.43
N MET A 12 -18.18 -35.55 33.53
CA MET A 12 -19.19 -35.33 34.57
C MET A 12 -18.73 -34.32 35.63
N GLU A 13 -17.61 -33.63 35.41
CA GLU A 13 -17.17 -32.56 36.31
C GLU A 13 -18.25 -31.48 36.41
N SER A 14 -18.64 -31.18 37.65
CA SER A 14 -19.52 -30.07 37.96
C SER A 14 -18.95 -28.76 37.40
N GLY A 15 -19.82 -27.92 36.85
CA GLY A 15 -19.44 -26.59 36.34
C GLY A 15 -18.86 -26.56 34.91
N ARG A 16 -18.78 -27.67 34.16
CA ARG A 16 -18.35 -27.65 32.74
C ARG A 16 -19.23 -26.77 31.85
N LEU A 17 -20.54 -26.81 32.06
CA LEU A 17 -21.51 -25.96 31.35
C LEU A 17 -21.27 -24.47 31.63
N TRP A 18 -21.05 -24.14 32.90
CA TRP A 18 -20.74 -22.77 33.32
C TRP A 18 -19.41 -22.27 32.74
N ARG A 19 -18.35 -23.09 32.77
CA ARG A 19 -17.04 -22.75 32.16
C ARG A 19 -17.14 -22.53 30.65
N THR A 20 -17.91 -23.37 29.96
CA THR A 20 -18.13 -23.22 28.51
C THR A 20 -18.94 -21.98 28.19
N HIS A 21 -19.97 -21.67 28.99
CA HIS A 21 -20.76 -20.46 28.88
C HIS A 21 -19.89 -19.21 29.13
N ALA A 22 -19.14 -19.17 30.23
CA ALA A 22 -18.23 -18.08 30.57
C ALA A 22 -17.15 -17.88 29.49
N TRP A 23 -16.59 -18.97 28.94
CA TRP A 23 -15.62 -18.90 27.83
C TRP A 23 -16.24 -18.33 26.55
N ARG A 24 -17.44 -18.79 26.15
CA ARG A 24 -18.14 -18.23 24.98
C ARG A 24 -18.52 -16.76 25.16
N GLN A 25 -18.92 -16.37 26.37
CA GLN A 25 -19.23 -14.99 26.72
C GLN A 25 -17.98 -14.10 26.66
N ALA A 26 -16.87 -14.55 27.25
CA ALA A 26 -15.58 -13.86 27.18
C ALA A 26 -15.06 -13.77 25.74
N GLN A 27 -15.16 -14.86 24.96
CA GLN A 27 -14.79 -14.86 23.55
C GLN A 27 -15.64 -13.86 22.76
N LYS A 28 -16.97 -13.83 22.95
CA LYS A 28 -17.87 -12.90 22.28
C LYS A 28 -17.62 -11.44 22.69
N ALA A 29 -17.17 -11.20 23.92
CA ALA A 29 -16.76 -9.87 24.40
C ALA A 29 -15.43 -9.41 23.78
N LEU A 30 -14.51 -10.33 23.46
CA LEU A 30 -13.22 -10.05 22.82
C LEU A 30 -13.29 -10.00 21.28
N MET A 31 -14.26 -10.69 20.67
CA MET A 31 -14.45 -10.77 19.22
C MET A 31 -14.72 -9.45 18.47
N PRO A 32 -15.29 -8.37 19.04
CA PRO A 32 -15.47 -7.10 18.32
C PRO A 32 -14.16 -6.47 17.85
N GLU A 33 -13.05 -6.76 18.56
CA GLU A 33 -11.74 -6.17 18.29
C GLU A 33 -10.85 -7.04 17.39
N ALA A 34 -11.19 -8.33 17.21
CA ALA A 34 -10.40 -9.25 16.41
C ALA A 34 -10.82 -9.21 14.93
N ILE A 35 -9.91 -8.78 14.05
CA ILE A 35 -10.11 -8.86 12.60
C ILE A 35 -10.28 -10.35 12.22
N PRO A 36 -11.39 -10.75 11.55
CA PRO A 36 -11.58 -12.13 11.14
C PRO A 36 -10.43 -12.62 10.27
N MET A 37 -10.00 -13.87 10.46
CA MET A 37 -8.86 -14.47 9.76
C MET A 37 -8.96 -14.34 8.24
N LEU A 38 -10.17 -14.49 7.68
CA LEU A 38 -10.41 -14.30 6.25
C LEU A 38 -10.07 -12.87 5.80
N VAL A 39 -10.49 -11.86 6.55
CA VAL A 39 -10.20 -10.44 6.27
C VAL A 39 -8.70 -10.18 6.36
N LEU A 40 -8.01 -10.76 7.36
CA LEU A 40 -6.56 -10.65 7.46
C LEU A 40 -5.86 -11.24 6.23
N ARG A 41 -6.24 -12.46 5.81
CA ARG A 41 -5.69 -13.10 4.60
C ARG A 41 -5.93 -12.27 3.34
N MET A 42 -7.12 -11.69 3.19
CA MET A 42 -7.42 -10.79 2.08
C MET A 42 -6.52 -9.55 2.09
N ARG A 43 -6.30 -8.92 3.26
CA ARG A 43 -5.42 -7.76 3.39
C ARG A 43 -3.95 -8.11 3.15
N MET A 44 -3.48 -9.27 3.61
CA MET A 44 -2.12 -9.75 3.33
C MET A 44 -1.92 -9.98 1.84
N ARG A 45 -2.89 -10.62 1.17
CA ARG A 45 -2.88 -10.79 -0.28
C ARG A 45 -2.86 -9.44 -1.00
N ARG A 46 -3.70 -8.49 -0.55
CA ARG A 46 -3.74 -7.14 -1.13
C ARG A 46 -2.41 -6.40 -0.97
N ALA A 47 -1.78 -6.48 0.20
CA ALA A 47 -0.46 -5.89 0.42
C ALA A 47 0.60 -6.48 -0.53
N ALA A 48 0.58 -7.81 -0.73
CA ALA A 48 1.46 -8.49 -1.68
C ALA A 48 1.19 -8.07 -3.14
N GLU A 49 -0.07 -7.92 -3.54
CA GLU A 49 -0.46 -7.38 -4.85
C GLU A 49 0.05 -5.95 -5.08
N LEU A 50 0.21 -5.16 -4.01
CA LEU A 50 0.73 -3.80 -4.05
C LEU A 50 2.25 -3.72 -3.87
N GLY A 51 2.95 -4.86 -3.75
CA GLY A 51 4.40 -4.90 -3.58
C GLY A 51 4.91 -4.49 -2.18
N MET A 52 4.06 -4.45 -1.15
CA MET A 52 4.42 -3.94 0.18
C MET A 52 4.12 -4.92 1.32
N THR A 53 4.70 -4.67 2.49
CA THR A 53 4.38 -5.45 3.70
C THR A 53 2.92 -5.24 4.13
N TYR A 54 2.33 -6.23 4.81
CA TYR A 54 1.05 -6.05 5.48
C TYR A 54 1.06 -4.90 6.48
N ARG A 55 2.19 -4.67 7.18
CA ARG A 55 2.32 -3.58 8.15
C ARG A 55 2.19 -2.21 7.48
N THR A 56 2.91 -2.01 6.39
CA THR A 56 2.88 -0.76 5.59
C THR A 56 1.47 -0.54 5.04
N TYR A 57 0.88 -1.55 4.41
CA TYR A 57 -0.49 -1.49 3.90
C TYR A 57 -1.52 -1.16 4.99
N ALA A 58 -1.45 -1.84 6.16
CA ALA A 58 -2.36 -1.60 7.26
C ALA A 58 -2.25 -0.19 7.83
N LYS A 59 -1.03 0.36 7.93
CA LYS A 59 -0.78 1.74 8.37
C LYS A 59 -1.43 2.76 7.42
N VAL A 60 -1.23 2.60 6.11
CA VAL A 60 -1.84 3.48 5.10
C VAL A 60 -3.36 3.39 5.18
N ARG A 61 -3.91 2.18 5.22
CA ARG A 61 -5.37 1.96 5.27
C ARG A 61 -6.01 2.48 6.56
N GLN A 62 -5.30 2.45 7.69
CA GLN A 62 -5.77 3.02 8.95
C GLN A 62 -5.91 4.54 8.86
N TYR A 63 -5.02 5.21 8.13
CA TYR A 63 -5.05 6.66 7.95
C TYR A 63 -6.07 7.09 6.86
N SER A 64 -6.06 6.44 5.71
CA SER A 64 -6.90 6.82 4.56
C SER A 64 -8.35 6.34 4.66
N GLY A 65 -8.60 5.27 5.43
CA GLY A 65 -9.89 4.58 5.50
C GLY A 65 -10.28 3.83 4.22
N GLN A 66 -9.44 3.85 3.19
CA GLN A 66 -9.71 3.28 1.87
C GLN A 66 -8.62 2.31 1.42
N ASP A 67 -8.93 1.45 0.44
CA ASP A 67 -7.91 0.63 -0.22
C ASP A 67 -7.02 1.48 -1.14
N ILE A 68 -5.82 1.00 -1.43
CA ILE A 68 -4.88 1.65 -2.34
C ILE A 68 -5.22 1.20 -3.75
N LEU A 69 -5.57 2.15 -4.62
CA LEU A 69 -5.93 1.97 -6.02
C LEU A 69 -4.86 2.51 -6.99
N GLY A 70 -3.91 3.29 -6.48
CA GLY A 70 -2.79 3.80 -7.27
C GLY A 70 -1.53 4.00 -6.45
N LEU A 71 -0.39 3.85 -7.10
CA LEU A 71 0.94 4.16 -6.57
C LEU A 71 1.51 5.30 -7.41
N LEU A 72 1.81 6.42 -6.79
CA LEU A 72 2.38 7.59 -7.45
C LEU A 72 3.82 7.75 -6.99
N PHE A 73 4.76 7.48 -7.89
CA PHE A 73 6.19 7.57 -7.63
C PHE A 73 6.75 8.93 -8.04
N SER A 74 7.58 9.56 -7.22
CA SER A 74 8.43 10.63 -7.73
C SER A 74 9.52 10.07 -8.63
N SER A 75 10.00 10.85 -9.61
CA SER A 75 11.16 10.44 -10.41
C SER A 75 12.41 10.24 -9.55
N ASN A 76 12.51 10.90 -8.39
CA ASN A 76 13.58 10.68 -7.42
C ASN A 76 13.50 9.28 -6.79
N ALA A 77 12.30 8.85 -6.37
CA ALA A 77 12.05 7.49 -5.86
C ALA A 77 12.39 6.41 -6.90
N LEU A 78 12.20 6.71 -8.18
CA LEU A 78 12.55 5.81 -9.28
C LEU A 78 14.01 5.93 -9.73
N ARG A 79 14.79 6.83 -9.12
CA ARG A 79 16.18 7.16 -9.51
C ARG A 79 16.32 7.53 -10.99
N ILE A 80 15.29 8.14 -11.56
CA ILE A 80 15.26 8.61 -12.94
C ILE A 80 15.95 9.97 -12.98
N PHE A 81 17.17 9.98 -13.50
CA PHE A 81 17.96 11.19 -13.73
C PHE A 81 18.12 11.47 -15.23
N GLY A 82 18.44 12.71 -15.59
CA GLY A 82 18.67 13.09 -16.99
C GLY A 82 17.41 13.13 -17.85
N SER A 83 17.52 12.83 -19.14
CA SER A 83 16.48 13.06 -20.15
C SER A 83 15.34 12.02 -20.20
N GLY A 84 15.14 11.26 -19.12
CA GLY A 84 14.18 10.14 -19.07
C GLY A 84 14.85 8.78 -18.83
N GLY A 85 15.75 8.72 -17.85
CA GLY A 85 16.46 7.50 -17.48
C GLY A 85 15.55 6.28 -17.23
N GLU A 86 16.12 5.10 -17.41
CA GLU A 86 15.47 3.82 -17.15
C GLU A 86 15.43 3.54 -15.66
N ILE A 87 14.31 3.00 -15.17
CA ILE A 87 14.21 2.46 -13.82
C ILE A 87 15.15 1.25 -13.73
N ALA A 88 15.95 1.18 -12.67
CA ALA A 88 16.82 0.04 -12.47
C ALA A 88 16.02 -1.28 -12.46
N ALA A 89 16.57 -2.30 -13.11
CA ALA A 89 15.89 -3.56 -13.36
C ALA A 89 15.24 -4.23 -12.12
N PRO A 90 15.84 -4.23 -10.91
CA PRO A 90 15.16 -4.79 -9.75
C PRO A 90 13.89 -4.02 -9.40
N GLU A 91 13.93 -2.69 -9.29
CA GLU A 91 12.77 -1.85 -8.99
C GLU A 91 11.70 -1.96 -10.09
N ALA A 92 12.10 -1.97 -11.36
CA ALA A 92 11.18 -2.15 -12.48
C ALA A 92 10.39 -3.46 -12.36
N ARG A 93 11.06 -4.58 -12.04
CA ARG A 93 10.38 -5.86 -11.78
C ARG A 93 9.41 -5.81 -10.60
N GLN A 94 9.75 -5.08 -9.52
CA GLN A 94 8.83 -4.93 -8.39
C GLN A 94 7.56 -4.17 -8.82
N ILE A 95 7.74 -3.09 -9.60
CA ILE A 95 6.64 -2.27 -10.09
C ILE A 95 5.78 -3.05 -11.12
N GLU A 96 6.39 -3.92 -11.93
CA GLU A 96 5.69 -4.81 -12.86
C GLU A 96 4.77 -5.80 -12.16
N GLN A 97 5.17 -6.28 -10.98
CA GLN A 97 4.40 -7.24 -10.18
C GLN A 97 3.18 -6.63 -9.50
N VAL A 98 3.05 -5.30 -9.46
CA VAL A 98 1.89 -4.62 -8.88
C VAL A 98 0.63 -4.97 -9.65
N LYS A 99 -0.42 -5.37 -8.91
CA LYS A 99 -1.73 -5.79 -9.44
C LYS A 99 -2.85 -4.92 -8.89
N SER A 100 -3.84 -4.69 -9.75
CA SER A 100 -5.06 -3.95 -9.41
C SER A 100 -4.78 -2.57 -8.79
N ALA A 101 -3.69 -1.92 -9.21
CA ALA A 101 -3.38 -0.54 -8.86
C ALA A 101 -2.65 0.13 -10.02
N THR A 102 -3.00 1.39 -10.28
CA THR A 102 -2.39 2.16 -11.36
C THR A 102 -1.01 2.68 -10.93
N ARG A 103 -0.02 2.57 -11.81
CA ARG A 103 1.37 2.97 -11.54
C ARG A 103 1.64 4.30 -12.21
N LEU A 104 1.79 5.35 -11.40
CA LEU A 104 1.87 6.74 -11.85
C LEU A 104 3.24 7.32 -11.50
N THR A 105 3.66 8.35 -12.22
CA THR A 105 4.85 9.10 -11.81
C THR A 105 4.73 10.61 -11.98
N LEU A 106 5.30 11.36 -11.03
CA LEU A 106 5.57 12.78 -11.16
C LEU A 106 7.05 13.00 -11.44
N VAL A 107 7.33 13.68 -12.55
CA VAL A 107 8.67 13.77 -13.14
C VAL A 107 9.28 15.15 -12.94
N HIS A 108 10.41 15.19 -12.25
CA HIS A 108 11.24 16.38 -12.10
C HIS A 108 12.06 16.67 -13.38
N PRO A 109 12.33 17.94 -13.71
CA PRO A 109 13.27 18.28 -14.79
C PRO A 109 14.69 17.77 -14.48
N PRO A 110 15.53 17.52 -15.51
CA PRO A 110 15.31 17.81 -16.94
C PRO A 110 14.50 16.74 -17.69
N ALA A 111 14.17 15.61 -17.06
CA ALA A 111 13.34 14.58 -17.66
C ALA A 111 11.97 15.14 -18.07
N THR A 112 11.37 14.59 -19.12
CA THR A 112 9.99 14.92 -19.53
C THR A 112 9.08 13.72 -19.26
N PRO A 113 7.79 13.93 -18.88
CA PRO A 113 6.85 12.84 -18.68
C PRO A 113 6.77 11.88 -19.87
N GLN A 114 6.80 12.43 -21.09
CA GLN A 114 6.74 11.67 -22.33
C GLN A 114 7.98 10.78 -22.52
N ALA A 115 9.18 11.32 -22.27
CA ALA A 115 10.41 10.54 -22.36
C ALA A 115 10.45 9.42 -21.31
N VAL A 116 10.00 9.71 -20.08
CA VAL A 116 9.94 8.70 -19.01
C VAL A 116 8.99 7.56 -19.38
N LEU A 117 7.79 7.85 -19.91
CA LEU A 117 6.83 6.82 -20.34
C LEU A 117 7.31 6.02 -21.55
N ALA A 118 8.04 6.65 -22.48
CA ALA A 118 8.57 5.97 -23.65
C ALA A 118 9.59 4.87 -23.26
N VAL A 119 10.39 5.12 -22.23
CA VAL A 119 11.41 4.19 -21.73
C VAL A 119 10.82 3.19 -20.73
N ASN A 120 9.92 3.64 -19.84
CA ASN A 120 9.47 2.87 -18.70
C ASN A 120 7.99 2.45 -18.85
N GLN A 121 7.75 1.47 -19.72
CA GLN A 121 6.39 0.99 -20.05
C GLN A 121 5.62 0.38 -18.88
N VAL A 122 6.31 0.07 -17.77
CA VAL A 122 5.67 -0.35 -16.54
C VAL A 122 4.77 0.75 -15.95
N LEU A 123 5.08 2.02 -16.20
CA LEU A 123 4.28 3.15 -15.72
C LEU A 123 3.08 3.39 -16.65
N ALA A 124 1.91 3.58 -16.07
CA ALA A 124 0.67 3.80 -16.81
C ALA A 124 0.49 5.26 -17.25
N ALA A 125 0.94 6.22 -16.42
CA ALA A 125 0.87 7.63 -16.74
C ALA A 125 1.92 8.44 -15.97
N ALA A 126 2.27 9.59 -16.54
CA ALA A 126 3.26 10.50 -15.98
C ALA A 126 2.81 11.95 -16.18
N ASP A 127 3.19 12.82 -15.25
CA ASP A 127 3.06 14.27 -15.41
C ASP A 127 4.24 14.99 -14.73
N ARG A 128 4.32 16.31 -14.87
CA ARG A 128 5.36 17.15 -14.27
C ARG A 128 5.20 17.20 -12.75
N ALA A 129 6.29 16.94 -12.04
CA ALA A 129 6.36 17.16 -10.60
C ALA A 129 6.21 18.66 -10.26
N PRO A 130 5.64 18.99 -9.08
CA PRO A 130 5.69 20.33 -8.52
C PRO A 130 7.11 20.89 -8.43
N HIS A 131 7.26 22.16 -8.79
CA HIS A 131 8.50 22.91 -8.60
C HIS A 131 8.62 23.39 -7.15
N LEU A 132 9.86 23.59 -6.69
CA LEU A 132 10.14 24.15 -5.36
C LEU A 132 9.50 25.52 -5.14
N SER A 133 9.35 26.31 -6.20
CA SER A 133 8.74 27.64 -6.17
C SER A 133 7.23 27.65 -6.38
N ASP A 134 6.60 26.48 -6.61
CA ASP A 134 5.15 26.42 -6.76
C ASP A 134 4.47 26.78 -5.43
N SER A 135 3.40 27.56 -5.52
CA SER A 135 2.47 27.73 -4.40
C SER A 135 1.78 26.41 -4.04
N TRP A 136 1.21 26.36 -2.84
CA TRP A 136 0.41 25.20 -2.40
C TRP A 136 -0.72 24.83 -3.37
N ALA A 137 -1.40 25.83 -3.95
CA ALA A 137 -2.46 25.60 -4.91
C ALA A 137 -1.94 24.94 -6.18
N GLN A 138 -0.83 25.43 -6.74
CA GLN A 138 -0.19 24.85 -7.93
C GLN A 138 0.31 23.43 -7.67
N MET A 139 0.92 23.18 -6.51
CA MET A 139 1.35 21.84 -6.11
C MET A 139 0.17 20.86 -6.06
N ARG A 140 -0.92 21.25 -5.37
CA ARG A 140 -2.15 20.45 -5.33
C ARG A 140 -2.67 20.18 -6.73
N ASP A 141 -2.80 21.20 -7.56
CA ASP A 141 -3.41 21.07 -8.88
C ASP A 141 -2.59 20.14 -9.79
N ARG A 142 -1.25 20.15 -9.69
CA ARG A 142 -0.38 19.19 -10.38
C ARG A 142 -0.56 17.76 -9.88
N VAL A 143 -0.47 17.55 -8.56
CA VAL A 143 -0.60 16.20 -7.97
C VAL A 143 -1.98 15.61 -8.26
N GLN A 144 -3.04 16.39 -8.04
CA GLN A 144 -4.41 15.97 -8.31
C GLN A 144 -4.70 15.85 -9.80
N GLY A 145 -4.10 16.67 -10.65
CA GLY A 145 -4.26 16.62 -12.10
C GLY A 145 -3.93 15.24 -12.66
N LEU A 146 -2.76 14.70 -12.29
CA LEU A 146 -2.36 13.35 -12.71
C LEU A 146 -3.31 12.28 -12.14
N ILE A 147 -3.64 12.33 -10.85
CA ILE A 147 -4.54 11.38 -10.20
C ILE A 147 -5.92 11.35 -10.88
N HIS A 148 -6.52 12.52 -11.11
CA HIS A 148 -7.84 12.65 -11.72
C HIS A 148 -7.84 12.27 -13.20
N SER A 149 -6.74 12.50 -13.93
CA SER A 149 -6.60 12.03 -15.32
C SER A 149 -6.78 10.51 -15.44
N GLN A 150 -6.48 9.78 -14.36
CA GLN A 150 -6.58 8.34 -14.25
C GLN A 150 -7.87 7.88 -13.58
N ARG A 151 -8.80 8.81 -13.31
CA ARG A 151 -10.10 8.56 -12.66
C ARG A 151 -9.97 7.88 -11.29
N LEU A 152 -8.88 8.16 -10.57
CA LEU A 152 -8.64 7.63 -9.24
C LEU A 152 -9.13 8.63 -8.17
N PRO A 153 -9.69 8.14 -7.05
CA PRO A 153 -9.87 8.98 -5.87
C PRO A 153 -8.49 9.25 -5.23
N ALA A 154 -8.20 10.50 -4.89
CA ALA A 154 -6.92 10.86 -4.29
C ALA A 154 -6.63 10.08 -3.00
N SER A 155 -7.63 9.87 -2.15
CA SER A 155 -7.53 9.07 -0.91
C SER A 155 -7.18 7.60 -1.13
N GLY A 156 -7.23 7.10 -2.37
CA GLY A 156 -6.78 5.77 -2.77
C GLY A 156 -5.39 5.74 -3.40
N VAL A 157 -4.67 6.87 -3.49
CA VAL A 157 -3.33 6.92 -4.10
C VAL A 157 -2.27 7.04 -3.02
N LEU A 158 -1.33 6.10 -2.98
CA LEU A 158 -0.15 6.19 -2.12
C LEU A 158 0.98 6.91 -2.86
N ILE A 159 1.59 7.91 -2.23
CA ILE A 159 2.76 8.60 -2.78
C ILE A 159 4.03 7.91 -2.30
N ILE A 160 4.92 7.59 -3.23
CA ILE A 160 6.24 7.04 -2.97
C ILE A 160 7.28 8.07 -3.39
N GLY A 161 8.07 8.57 -2.43
CA GLY A 161 9.05 9.63 -2.66
C GLY A 161 10.39 9.34 -2.01
N ASP A 162 11.38 10.17 -2.34
CA ASP A 162 12.76 10.05 -1.83
C ASP A 162 13.35 11.40 -1.39
N ALA A 163 12.61 12.50 -1.55
CA ALA A 163 13.04 13.83 -1.09
C ALA A 163 12.09 14.38 -0.01
N PRO A 164 12.59 15.12 1.00
CA PRO A 164 11.78 15.61 2.12
C PRO A 164 10.52 16.38 1.72
N LEU A 165 10.60 17.20 0.66
CA LEU A 165 9.48 18.03 0.18
C LEU A 165 8.40 17.23 -0.56
N GLU A 166 8.68 15.99 -0.95
CA GLU A 166 7.70 15.12 -1.61
C GLU A 166 6.66 14.57 -0.61
N ALA A 167 6.96 14.61 0.70
CA ALA A 167 5.99 14.27 1.74
C ALA A 167 4.78 15.21 1.72
N ASP A 168 4.98 16.49 1.38
CA ASP A 168 3.92 17.48 1.30
C ASP A 168 2.93 17.18 0.16
N TRP A 169 3.34 16.41 -0.84
CA TRP A 169 2.45 16.00 -1.94
C TRP A 169 1.28 15.17 -1.44
N ALA A 170 1.47 14.42 -0.34
CA ALA A 170 0.39 13.60 0.21
C ALA A 170 -0.72 14.50 0.79
N ALA A 171 -0.33 15.55 1.51
CA ALA A 171 -1.24 16.55 2.04
C ALA A 171 -1.86 17.42 0.92
N ALA A 172 -1.03 17.90 -0.02
CA ALA A 172 -1.49 18.72 -1.14
C ALA A 172 -2.48 17.95 -2.02
N GLY A 173 -2.14 16.70 -2.36
CA GLY A 173 -2.97 15.83 -3.19
C GLY A 173 -4.21 15.28 -2.49
N ARG A 174 -4.28 15.33 -1.15
CA ARG A 174 -5.22 14.54 -0.32
C ARG A 174 -5.08 13.04 -0.58
N ALA A 175 -3.83 12.61 -0.70
CA ALA A 175 -3.45 11.23 -1.01
C ALA A 175 -3.69 10.30 0.19
N ALA A 176 -3.62 8.99 -0.04
CA ALA A 176 -3.71 7.98 1.02
C ALA A 176 -2.57 8.07 2.06
N GLY A 177 -1.43 8.63 1.65
CA GLY A 177 -0.27 8.84 2.51
C GLY A 177 1.02 8.99 1.72
N TYR A 178 2.13 8.99 2.45
CA TYR A 178 3.49 9.02 1.92
C TYR A 178 4.29 7.82 2.43
N LEU A 179 5.07 7.20 1.55
CA LEU A 179 5.97 6.10 1.85
C LEU A 179 7.35 6.40 1.26
N PRO A 180 8.44 6.35 2.06
CA PRO A 180 9.78 6.47 1.51
C PRO A 180 10.10 5.35 0.53
N SER A 181 10.75 5.69 -0.58
CA SER A 181 11.15 4.75 -1.64
C SER A 181 11.99 3.59 -1.09
N ALA A 182 12.91 3.89 -0.17
CA ALA A 182 13.75 2.92 0.51
C ALA A 182 12.92 1.88 1.30
N GLU A 183 11.79 2.29 1.90
CA GLU A 183 10.89 1.35 2.59
C GLU A 183 10.10 0.50 1.58
N TYR A 184 9.61 1.11 0.50
CA TYR A 184 8.85 0.41 -0.53
C TYR A 184 9.69 -0.68 -1.22
N PHE A 185 10.88 -0.34 -1.70
CA PHE A 185 11.71 -1.25 -2.50
C PHE A 185 12.52 -2.27 -1.68
N ALA A 186 12.73 -2.04 -0.37
CA ALA A 186 13.47 -2.97 0.49
C ALA A 186 12.74 -4.30 0.73
N HIS A 187 11.42 -4.34 0.52
CA HIS A 187 10.57 -5.47 0.93
C HIS A 187 10.79 -6.77 0.14
N GLN A 188 11.44 -6.73 -1.03
CA GLN A 188 11.56 -7.90 -1.92
C GLN A 188 12.97 -8.48 -2.05
N LEU A 189 13.91 -8.10 -1.19
CA LEU A 189 15.25 -8.71 -1.11
C LEU A 189 15.28 -10.05 -0.32
N GLY A 190 14.15 -10.74 -0.19
CA GLY A 190 14.00 -12.00 0.55
C GLY A 190 13.29 -13.09 -0.24
#